data_AF-A0AAD0LP58-F1
#
_entry.id   AF-A0AAD0LP58-F1
#
_cell.length_a   1.000
_cell.length_b   1.000
_cell.length_c   1.000
_cell.angle_alpha   90.00
_cell.angle_beta   90.00
_cell.angle_gamma   90.00
#
_symmetry.space_group_name_H-M   'P 1'
#
loop_
_entity.id
_entity.type
_entity.pdbx_description
1 polymer ?
#
loop_
_entity_poly.entity_id
_entity_poly.type
_entity_poly.pdbx_seq_one_letter_code
_entity_poly.pdbx_strand_id
1 'polypeptide(L)'
;MKPSTTVMIWLMELALLCLVYSLICIVMPDIWLYDLYTDKFGFLTEAEWYDRYIFALSLLSLLLTTLLIWLISRHMQKRKAH
;
A
#
# COMPACT_ATOMS: atom_id res chain seq x y z
N MET A 1 -23.02 -11.11 -12.34
CA MET A 1 -22.95 -10.51 -10.99
C MET A 1 -23.98 -9.41 -10.90
N LYS A 2 -24.63 -9.21 -9.75
CA LYS A 2 -25.51 -8.05 -9.57
C LYS A 2 -24.63 -6.78 -9.53
N PRO A 3 -25.04 -5.66 -10.15
CA PRO A 3 -24.23 -4.44 -10.19
C PRO A 3 -23.90 -3.91 -8.78
N SER A 4 -24.80 -4.10 -7.82
CA SER A 4 -24.57 -3.77 -6.41
C SER A 4 -23.41 -4.55 -5.79
N THR A 5 -23.22 -5.82 -6.16
CA THR A 5 -22.12 -6.65 -5.66
C THR A 5 -20.77 -6.18 -6.20
N THR A 6 -20.72 -5.75 -7.46
CA THR A 6 -19.49 -5.21 -8.07
C THR A 6 -19.05 -3.92 -7.40
N VAL A 7 -19.98 -3.00 -7.13
CA VAL A 7 -19.69 -1.75 -6.41
C VAL A 7 -19.18 -2.03 -5.00
N MET A 8 -19.76 -3.00 -4.31
CA MET A 8 -19.31 -3.36 -2.95
C MET A 8 -17.90 -3.93 -2.93
N ILE A 9 -17.54 -4.77 -3.92
CA ILE A 9 -16.18 -5.31 -4.05
C ILE A 9 -15.17 -4.18 -4.26
N TRP A 10 -15.46 -3.26 -5.18
CA TRP A 10 -14.62 -2.08 -5.44
C TRP A 10 -14.41 -1.23 -4.18
N LEU A 11 -15.48 -0.98 -3.40
CA LEU A 11 -15.38 -0.24 -2.14
C LEU A 11 -14.52 -0.96 -1.10
N MET A 12 -14.62 -2.29 -1.03
CA MET A 12 -13.80 -3.09 -0.11
C MET A 12 -12.33 -3.11 -0.51
N GLU A 13 -12.03 -3.20 -1.82
CA GLU A 13 -10.67 -3.11 -2.34
C GLU A 13 -10.04 -1.74 -2.07
N LEU A 14 -10.81 -0.66 -2.26
CA LEU A 14 -10.38 0.70 -1.95
C LEU A 14 -10.15 0.88 -0.45
N ALA A 15 -11.05 0.38 0.41
CA ALA A 15 -10.88 0.43 1.86
C ALA A 15 -9.62 -0.33 2.31
N LEU A 16 -9.34 -1.49 1.70
CA LEU A 16 -8.12 -2.26 1.96
C LEU A 16 -6.88 -1.48 1.56
N LEU A 17 -6.87 -0.82 0.39
CA LEU A 17 -5.77 0.03 -0.05
C LEU A 17 -5.52 1.18 0.94
N CYS A 18 -6.57 1.85 1.41
CA CYS A 18 -6.45 2.91 2.41
C CYS A 18 -5.84 2.39 3.72
N LEU A 19 -6.30 1.24 4.21
CA LEU A 19 -5.77 0.62 5.43
C LEU A 19 -4.29 0.24 5.28
N VAL A 20 -3.91 -0.38 4.16
CA VAL A 20 -2.51 -0.75 3.87
C VAL A 20 -1.65 0.50 3.80
N TYR A 21 -2.10 1.54 3.07
CA TYR A 21 -1.39 2.82 2.98
C TYR A 21 -1.16 3.43 4.37
N SER A 22 -2.20 3.56 5.20
CA SER A 22 -2.09 4.10 6.54
C SER A 22 -1.14 3.29 7.44
N LEU A 23 -1.18 1.96 7.35
CA LEU A 23 -0.27 1.10 8.10
C LEU A 23 1.19 1.32 7.70
N ILE A 24 1.48 1.47 6.40
CA ILE A 24 2.84 1.74 5.93
C ILE A 24 3.31 3.10 6.44
N CYS A 25 2.48 4.14 6.41
CA CYS A 25 2.83 5.45 6.97
C CYS A 25 3.18 5.40 8.47
N ILE A 26 2.51 4.54 9.24
CA ILE A 26 2.81 4.34 10.67
C ILE A 26 4.16 3.62 10.85
N VAL A 27 4.43 2.59 10.04
CA VAL A 27 5.65 1.77 10.16
C VAL A 27 6.88 2.49 9.62
N MET A 28 6.71 3.34 8.61
CA MET A 28 7.77 4.04 7.91
C MET A 28 7.56 5.56 7.97
N PRO A 29 7.82 6.21 9.13
CA PRO A 29 7.66 7.65 9.27
C PRO A 29 8.63 8.41 8.36
N ASP A 30 8.13 9.48 7.74
CA ASP A 30 8.82 10.27 6.72
C ASP A 30 10.14 10.86 7.22
N ILE A 31 10.12 11.41 8.45
CA ILE A 31 11.28 12.05 9.10
C ILE A 31 12.42 11.05 9.27
N TRP A 32 12.11 9.83 9.72
CA TRP A 32 13.11 8.81 9.97
C TRP A 32 13.77 8.33 8.67
N LEU A 33 12.99 8.16 7.60
CA LEU A 33 13.55 7.80 6.29
C LEU A 33 14.33 8.96 5.67
N TYR A 34 13.92 10.20 5.90
CA TYR A 34 14.65 11.39 5.44
C TYR A 34 16.03 11.48 6.09
N ASP A 35 16.10 11.34 7.41
CA ASP A 35 17.36 11.33 8.15
C ASP A 35 18.29 10.20 7.67
N LEU A 36 17.74 8.99 7.47
CA LEU A 36 18.52 7.86 6.96
C LEU A 36 19.04 8.08 5.53
N TYR A 37 18.26 8.74 4.68
CA TYR A 37 18.66 9.02 3.30
C TYR A 37 19.71 10.12 3.23
N THR A 38 19.51 11.20 3.98
CA THR A 38 20.43 12.35 4.02
C THR A 38 21.79 11.97 4.60
N ASP A 39 21.83 11.06 5.58
CA ASP A 39 23.08 10.50 6.14
C ASP A 39 23.92 9.73 5.09
N LYS A 40 23.26 9.08 4.12
CA LYS A 40 23.95 8.24 3.12
C LYS A 40 24.22 8.92 1.78
N PHE A 41 23.32 9.77 1.32
CA PHE A 41 23.32 10.31 -0.05
C PHE A 41 23.44 11.84 -0.10
N GLY A 42 23.38 12.52 1.04
CA GLY A 42 23.44 13.98 1.16
C GLY A 42 22.08 14.67 1.14
N PHE A 43 22.08 15.99 1.29
CA PHE A 43 20.87 16.80 1.39
C PHE A 43 20.06 16.78 0.09
N LEU A 44 18.80 16.39 0.19
CA LEU A 44 17.79 16.57 -0.85
C LEU A 44 16.80 17.64 -0.38
N THR A 45 16.24 18.41 -1.30
CA THR A 45 15.19 19.37 -0.96
C THR A 45 13.97 18.63 -0.40
N GLU A 46 13.33 19.20 0.63
CA GLU A 46 12.17 18.56 1.27
C GLU A 46 11.05 18.25 0.27
N ALA A 47 10.84 19.14 -0.71
CA ALA A 47 9.86 18.96 -1.78
C ALA A 47 10.16 17.73 -2.66
N GLU A 48 11.39 17.59 -3.17
CA GLU A 48 11.76 16.44 -4.00
C GLU A 48 11.75 15.12 -3.21
N TRP A 49 12.10 15.18 -1.92
CA TRP A 49 12.01 14.03 -1.04
C TRP A 49 10.57 13.58 -0.88
N TYR A 50 9.67 14.52 -0.57
CA TYR A 50 8.27 14.23 -0.31
C TYR A 50 7.57 13.65 -1.54
N ASP A 51 7.86 14.19 -2.74
CA ASP A 51 7.33 13.64 -4.00
C ASP A 51 7.78 12.19 -4.23
N ARG A 52 9.07 11.90 -4.06
CA ARG A 52 9.60 10.54 -4.22
C ARG A 52 9.08 9.59 -3.14
N TYR A 53 8.97 10.06 -1.91
CA TYR A 53 8.48 9.30 -0.78
C TYR A 53 7.00 8.94 -0.94
N ILE A 54 6.14 9.89 -1.29
CA ILE A 54 4.72 9.62 -1.59
C ILE A 54 4.58 8.67 -2.77
N PHE A 55 5.37 8.85 -3.83
CA PHE A 55 5.32 7.97 -4.98
C PHE A 55 5.69 6.52 -4.60
N ALA A 56 6.78 6.35 -3.86
CA ALA A 56 7.23 5.04 -3.38
C ALA A 56 6.20 4.39 -2.44
N LEU A 57 5.65 5.15 -1.49
CA LEU A 57 4.57 4.71 -0.60
C LEU A 57 3.33 4.25 -1.37
N SER A 58 2.90 5.04 -2.34
CA SER A 58 1.72 4.74 -3.16
C SER A 58 1.93 3.46 -3.95
N LEU A 59 3.10 3.31 -4.57
CA LEU A 59 3.46 2.10 -5.32
C LEU A 59 3.52 0.86 -4.41
N LEU A 60 4.16 0.99 -3.24
CA LEU A 60 4.30 -0.10 -2.28
C LEU A 60 2.95 -0.52 -1.70
N SER A 61 2.07 0.45 -1.41
CA SER A 61 0.69 0.20 -0.98
C SER A 61 -0.12 -0.56 -2.03
N LEU A 62 -0.02 -0.16 -3.31
CA LEU A 62 -0.67 -0.86 -4.41
C LEU A 62 -0.17 -2.31 -4.56
N LEU A 63 1.15 -2.51 -4.51
CA LEU A 63 1.75 -3.85 -4.61
C LEU A 63 1.32 -4.75 -3.46
N LEU A 64 1.38 -4.26 -2.22
CA LEU A 64 0.95 -5.02 -1.05
C LEU A 64 -0.54 -5.36 -1.10
N THR A 65 -1.38 -4.38 -1.45
CA THR A 65 -2.82 -4.61 -1.58
C THR A 65 -3.13 -5.67 -2.64
N THR A 66 -2.44 -5.62 -3.78
CA THR A 66 -2.58 -6.63 -4.84
C THR A 66 -2.13 -8.01 -4.38
N LEU A 67 -1.01 -8.10 -3.65
CA LEU A 67 -0.53 -9.35 -3.06
C LEU A 67 -1.50 -9.91 -2.01
N LEU A 68 -2.08 -9.06 -1.17
CA LEU A 68 -3.10 -9.42 -0.18
C LEU A 68 -4.35 -10.00 -0.86
N ILE A 69 -4.87 -9.33 -1.90
CA ILE A 69 -6.02 -9.81 -2.68
C ILE A 69 -5.70 -11.17 -3.31
N TRP A 70 -4.50 -11.32 -3.91
CA TRP A 70 -4.07 -12.58 -4.50
C TRP A 70 -3.95 -13.72 -3.46
N LEU A 71 -3.35 -13.45 -2.30
CA LEU A 71 -3.24 -14.41 -1.21
C LEU A 71 -4.62 -14.82 -0.69
N ILE A 72 -5.51 -13.86 -0.42
CA ILE A 72 -6.88 -14.13 0.04
C ILE A 72 -7.61 -15.00 -0.97
N SER A 73 -7.56 -14.64 -2.26
CA SER A 73 -8.15 -15.43 -3.34
C SER A 73 -7.62 -16.87 -3.36
N ARG A 74 -6.29 -17.03 -3.28
CA ARG A 74 -5.63 -18.35 -3.25
C ARG A 74 -6.03 -19.17 -2.01
N HIS A 75 -6.12 -18.56 -0.84
CA HIS A 75 -6.56 -19.22 0.39
C HIS A 75 -8.04 -19.61 0.35
N MET A 76 -8.91 -18.77 -0.22
CA MET A 76 -10.32 -19.10 -0.40
C MET A 76 -10.54 -20.24 -1.38
N GLN A 77 -9.76 -20.32 -2.46
CA GLN A 77 -9.82 -21.45 -3.39
C GLN A 77 -9.40 -22.77 -2.71
N LYS A 78 -8.33 -22.75 -1.91
CA LYS A 78 -7.92 -23.93 -1.13
C LYS A 78 -8.98 -24.40 -0.15
N ARG A 79 -9.72 -23.48 0.49
CA ARG A 79 -10.81 -23.83 1.42
C ARG A 79 -12.07 -24.39 0.76
N LYS A 80 -12.30 -24.13 -0.54
CA LYS A 80 -13.45 -24.68 -1.28
C LYS A 80 -13.16 -26.06 -1.87
N ALA A 81 -11.90 -26.46 -1.95
CA ALA A 81 -11.47 -27.75 -2.47
C ALA A 81 -11.35 -28.84 -1.38
N HIS A 82 -11.53 -28.47 -0.11
CA HIS A 82 -11.58 -29.34 1.06
C HIS A 82 -13.00 -29.38 1.61
#